data_AF-A0AB37ATD3-F1
#
_entry.id   AF-A0AB37ATD3-F1
#
_cell.length_a   1.000
_cell.length_b   1.000
_cell.length_c   1.000
_cell.angle_alpha   90.00
_cell.angle_beta   90.00
_cell.angle_gamma   90.00
#
_symmetry.space_group_name_H-M   'P 1'
#
loop_
_entity.id
_entity.type
_entity.pdbx_description
1 polymer ?
#
loop_
_entity_poly.entity_id
_entity_poly.type
_entity_poly.pdbx_seq_one_letter_code
_entity_poly.pdbx_strand_id
1 'polypeptide(L)' 'MEYHVTYEYSLADAPDDYTVTVSSQLVREVPSNIAPVLLPEFIKNVILQRSPQMANIRRLRILRPAEIISQPE' A
#
# COMPACT_ATOMS: atom_id res chain seq x y z
N MET A 1 13.72 -0.75 1.67
CA MET A 1 13.35 -0.26 0.33
C MET A 1 12.04 0.49 0.43
N GLU A 2 11.86 1.50 -0.42
CA GLU A 2 10.65 2.31 -0.45
C GLU A 2 9.82 1.91 -1.66
N TYR A 3 8.54 1.57 -1.46
CA TYR A 3 7.63 1.22 -2.54
C TYR A 3 6.44 2.16 -2.56
N HIS A 4 6.11 2.65 -3.75
CA HIS A 4 4.83 3.29 -4.01
C HIS A 4 3.81 2.22 -4.36
N VAL A 5 2.68 2.22 -3.66
CA VAL A 5 1.57 1.32 -3.93
C VAL A 5 0.27 2.08 -4.10
N THR A 6 -0.61 1.55 -4.94
CA THR A 6 -2.00 1.97 -5.02
C THR A 6 -2.86 0.87 -4.45
N TYR A 7 -3.92 1.23 -3.77
CA TYR A 7 -4.89 0.26 -3.29
C TYR A 7 -6.21 0.94 -2.99
N GLU A 8 -7.27 0.16 -2.94
CA GLU A 8 -8.56 0.60 -2.45
C GLU A 8 -8.74 0.03 -1.04
N TYR A 9 -9.24 0.83 -0.11
CA TYR A 9 -9.62 0.33 1.20
C TYR A 9 -11.03 0.75 1.56
N SER A 10 -11.66 -0.07 2.38
CA SER A 10 -12.94 0.25 3.00
C SER A 10 -12.78 0.40 4.51
N LEU A 11 -13.62 1.24 5.11
CA LEU A 11 -13.61 1.41 6.56
C LEU A 11 -14.23 0.20 7.24
N ALA A 12 -13.74 -0.12 8.44
CA ALA A 12 -14.30 -1.21 9.24
C ALA A 12 -15.74 -0.97 9.68
N ASP A 13 -16.08 0.30 9.88
CA ASP A 13 -17.41 0.72 10.29
C ASP A 13 -18.41 0.67 9.12
N ALA A 14 -17.94 0.85 7.88
CA ALA A 14 -18.79 0.95 6.69
C ALA A 14 -18.09 0.37 5.44
N PRO A 15 -18.00 -0.97 5.33
CA PRO A 15 -17.27 -1.62 4.24
C PRO A 15 -17.91 -1.45 2.87
N ASP A 16 -19.23 -1.23 2.81
CA ASP A 16 -20.01 -1.08 1.57
C ASP A 16 -20.29 0.38 1.22
N ASP A 17 -20.38 1.26 2.22
CA ASP A 17 -20.72 2.68 2.05
C ASP A 17 -19.49 3.53 1.71
N TYR A 18 -18.30 3.11 2.16
CA TYR A 18 -17.08 3.89 2.04
C TYR A 18 -15.95 3.10 1.39
N THR A 19 -15.63 3.45 0.15
CA THR A 19 -14.46 2.93 -0.59
C THR A 19 -13.54 4.10 -0.93
N VAL A 20 -12.30 4.06 -0.41
CA VAL A 20 -11.27 5.05 -0.71
C VAL A 20 -10.22 4.45 -1.61
N THR A 21 -9.95 5.13 -2.72
CA THR A 21 -8.83 4.80 -3.59
C THR A 21 -7.61 5.59 -3.19
N VAL A 22 -6.57 4.89 -2.76
CA VAL A 22 -5.26 5.46 -2.48
C VAL A 22 -4.42 5.33 -3.74
N SER A 23 -4.20 6.46 -4.40
CA SER A 23 -3.45 6.52 -5.66
C SER A 23 -1.94 6.39 -5.50
N SER A 24 -1.39 6.77 -4.33
CA SER A 24 0.05 6.68 -4.06
C SER A 24 0.32 6.67 -2.56
N GLN A 25 0.58 5.48 -2.01
CA GLN A 25 1.06 5.31 -0.64
C GLN A 25 2.52 4.92 -0.65
N LEU A 26 3.33 5.68 0.07
CA LEU A 26 4.74 5.37 0.28
C LEU A 26 4.89 4.39 1.46
N VAL A 27 5.45 3.22 1.18
CA VAL A 27 5.75 2.21 2.19
C VAL A 27 7.25 2.04 2.30
N ARG A 28 7.83 2.61 3.37
CA ARG A 28 9.27 2.67 3.62
C ARG A 28 9.83 1.47 4.38
N GLU A 29 8.96 0.67 4.96
CA GLU A 29 9.30 -0.43 5.87
C GLU A 29 9.44 -1.78 5.15
N VAL A 30 9.66 -1.77 3.83
CA VAL A 30 9.75 -3.02 3.07
C VAL A 30 11.18 -3.57 3.10
N PRO A 31 11.39 -4.78 3.63
CA PRO A 31 12.69 -5.44 3.61
C PRO A 31 13.04 -5.88 2.18
N SER A 32 14.26 -5.59 1.74
CA SER A 32 14.76 -5.92 0.40
C SER A 32 14.94 -7.43 0.16
N ASN A 33 14.87 -8.24 1.23
CA ASN A 33 15.06 -9.69 1.21
C ASN A 33 13.73 -10.47 1.12
N ILE A 34 12.61 -9.80 0.88
CA ILE A 34 11.31 -10.47 0.78
C ILE A 34 11.07 -11.01 -0.62
N ALA A 35 10.49 -12.20 -0.72
CA ALA A 35 10.11 -12.76 -2.00
C ALA A 35 9.03 -11.87 -2.67
N PRO A 36 9.10 -11.62 -3.98
CA PRO A 36 8.14 -10.76 -4.68
C PRO A 36 6.68 -11.27 -4.59
N VAL A 37 6.51 -12.58 -4.36
CA VAL A 37 5.20 -13.20 -4.10
C VAL A 37 4.63 -12.86 -2.73
N LEU A 38 5.48 -12.55 -1.73
CA LEU A 38 5.09 -12.14 -0.37
C LEU A 38 5.09 -10.62 -0.18
N LEU A 39 5.72 -9.88 -1.08
CA LEU A 39 5.76 -8.42 -1.10
C LEU A 39 4.38 -7.76 -0.97
N PRO A 40 3.35 -8.11 -1.78
CA PRO A 40 2.03 -7.50 -1.64
C PRO A 40 1.37 -7.80 -0.28
N GLU A 41 1.53 -9.02 0.24
CA GLU A 41 0.97 -9.42 1.54
C GLU A 41 1.66 -8.71 2.70
N PHE A 42 2.98 -8.52 2.62
CA PHE A 42 3.73 -7.76 3.61
C PHE A 42 3.31 -6.29 3.61
N ILE A 43 3.26 -5.66 2.44
CA ILE A 43 2.82 -4.27 2.29
C ILE A 43 1.40 -4.09 2.83
N LYS A 44 0.50 -5.02 2.50
CA LYS A 44 -0.88 -5.02 3.01
C LYS A 44 -0.91 -5.02 4.54
N ASN A 45 -0.15 -5.89 5.18
CA ASN A 45 -0.05 -5.93 6.64
C ASN A 45 0.51 -4.62 7.23
N VAL A 46 1.57 -4.06 6.64
CA VAL A 46 2.14 -2.78 7.10
C VAL A 46 1.12 -1.64 7.03
N ILE A 47 0.34 -1.57 5.94
CA ILE A 47 -0.70 -0.55 5.79
C ILE A 47 -1.82 -0.75 6.83
N LEU A 48 -2.28 -1.99 7.04
CA LEU A 48 -3.30 -2.30 8.03
C LEU A 48 -2.85 -1.97 9.46
N GLN A 49 -1.58 -2.24 9.80
CA GLN A 49 -1.01 -1.91 11.11
C GLN A 49 -0.95 -0.39 11.37
N ARG A 50 -0.68 0.41 10.33
CA ARG A 50 -0.65 1.88 10.44
C ARG A 50 -2.03 2.51 10.55
N SER A 51 -3.04 1.86 9.99
CA SER A 51 -4.39 2.42 9.86
C SER A 51 -5.44 1.45 10.36
N PRO A 52 -5.68 1.39 11.68
CA PRO A 52 -6.65 0.46 12.28
C PRO A 52 -8.10 0.73 11.87
N GLN A 53 -8.39 1.89 11.28
CA GLN A 53 -9.72 2.21 10.74
C GLN A 53 -10.00 1.52 9.40
N MET A 54 -8.97 1.04 8.70
CA MET A 54 -9.11 0.31 7.45
C MET A 54 -9.45 -1.15 7.76
N ALA A 55 -10.65 -1.62 7.38
CA ALA A 55 -11.00 -3.03 7.58
C ALA A 55 -10.32 -3.93 6.56
N ASN A 56 -10.26 -3.47 5.30
CA ASN A 56 -9.80 -4.31 4.22
C ASN A 56 -9.15 -3.50 3.13
N ILE A 57 -8.07 -4.05 2.59
CA ILE A 57 -7.33 -3.51 1.45
C ILE A 57 -7.60 -4.43 0.26
N ARG A 58 -8.06 -3.85 -0.84
CA ARG A 58 -8.42 -4.50 -2.10
C ARG A 58 -7.63 -3.87 -3.24
N ARG A 59 -7.48 -4.63 -4.34
CA ARG A 59 -6.80 -4.18 -5.57
C ARG A 59 -5.43 -3.52 -5.32
N LEU A 60 -4.66 -4.06 -4.37
CA LEU A 60 -3.32 -3.59 -4.10
C LEU A 60 -2.42 -3.82 -5.32
N ARG A 61 -1.86 -2.73 -5.85
CA ARG A 61 -0.89 -2.72 -6.95
C ARG A 61 0.35 -1.99 -6.50
N ILE A 62 1.49 -2.65 -6.69
CA ILE A 62 2.79 -2.04 -6.42
C ILE A 62 3.18 -1.30 -7.71
N LEU A 63 3.35 0.02 -7.61
CA LEU A 63 3.70 0.85 -8.77
C LEU A 63 5.17 0.70 -9.11
N ARG A 64 6.08 1.06 -8.19
CA ARG A 64 7.55 0.95 -8.34
C ARG A 64 8.28 1.11 -7.00
N PRO A 65 9.55 0.69 -6.88
CA PRO A 65 10.45 1.24 -5.87
C PRO A 65 10.67 2.74 -6.14
N ALA A 66 10.70 3.56 -5.09
CA ALA A 66 10.79 5.02 -5.16
C ALA A 66 12.12 5.58 -5.72
N GLU A 67 12.99 4.75 -6.28
CA GLU A 67 14.30 5.16 -6.83
C GLU A 67 14.23 5.91 -8.17
N ILE A 68 13.04 6.24 -8.70
CA ILE A 68 12.92 7.05 -9.92
C ILE A 68 11.87 8.14 -9.75
N ILE A 69 12.14 9.07 -8.84
CA ILE A 69 11.65 10.45 -8.95
C ILE A 69 12.82 11.41 -8.77
N SER A 70 13.81 11.28 -9.65
CA SER A 70 14.45 12.46 -10.22
C SER A 70 13.56 12.90 -11.38
N GLN A 71 12.54 13.72 -11.09
CA GLN A 71 11.98 14.60 -12.12
C GLN A 71 12.83 15.87 -12.12
N PRO A 72 13.45 16.25 -13.25
CA PRO A 72 13.99 17.59 -13.40
C PRO A 72 12.83 18.55 -13.67
N GLU A 73 12.75 19.64 -12.90
CA GLU A 73 12.14 20.90 -13.32
C GLU A 73 13.27 21.90 -13.58
#